data_AF-M0JE94-F1
#
_entry.id   AF-M0JE94-F1
#
_cell.length_a   1.000
_cell.length_b   1.000
_cell.length_c   1.000
_cell.angle_alpha   90.00
_cell.angle_beta   90.00
_cell.angle_gamma   90.00
#
_symmetry.space_group_name_H-M   'P 1'
#
loop_
_entity.id
_entity.type
_entity.pdbx_description
1 polymer ?
#
loop_
_entity_poly.entity_id
_entity_poly.type
_entity_poly.pdbx_seq_one_letter_code
_entity_poly.pdbx_strand_id
1 'polypeptide(L)' 'MSDDTQRLGRCPACDERITTAWILVEYERDDGTEGIWAECPTCEDVVAPV' A
#
# COMPACT_ATOMS: atom_id res chain seq x y z
N MET A 1 -4.91 16.08 9.94
CA MET A 1 -4.30 16.07 8.60
C MET A 1 -3.73 14.68 8.44
N SER A 2 -4.35 13.88 7.57
CA SER A 2 -3.93 12.49 7.35
C SER A 2 -2.47 12.46 6.93
N ASP A 3 -1.70 11.55 7.52
CA ASP A 3 -0.25 11.45 7.36
C ASP A 3 0.09 10.85 5.99
N ASP A 4 -0.25 11.58 4.92
CA ASP A 4 -0.04 11.26 3.49
C ASP A 4 1.46 11.02 3.15
N THR A 5 2.33 11.32 4.11
CA THR A 5 3.78 11.11 4.09
C THR A 5 4.23 9.75 4.60
N GLN A 6 3.37 9.00 5.31
CA GLN A 6 3.77 7.72 5.87
C GLN A 6 3.96 6.69 4.76
N ARG A 7 5.19 6.18 4.66
CA ARG A 7 5.60 5.24 3.61
C ARG A 7 5.11 3.83 3.98
N LEU A 8 4.30 3.25 3.11
CA LEU A 8 3.88 1.85 3.20
C LEU A 8 4.94 0.92 2.62
N GLY A 9 5.56 1.32 1.51
CA GLY A 9 6.49 0.45 0.81
C GLY A 9 6.98 1.01 -0.52
N ARG A 10 7.39 0.11 -1.40
CA ARG A 10 7.70 0.39 -2.81
C ARG A 10 6.93 -0.58 -3.69
N CYS A 11 6.54 -0.10 -4.88
CA CYS A 11 5.95 -0.95 -5.89
C CYS A 11 7.00 -1.97 -6.37
N PRO A 12 6.71 -3.29 -6.34
CA PRO A 12 7.65 -4.31 -6.80
C PRO A 12 7.88 -4.28 -8.31
N ALA A 13 6.98 -3.65 -9.09
CA ALA A 13 7.07 -3.58 -10.54
C ALA A 13 7.96 -2.42 -11.03
N CYS A 14 7.88 -1.24 -10.40
CA CYS A 14 8.54 -0.02 -10.86
C CYS A 14 9.42 0.67 -9.82
N ASP A 15 9.50 0.12 -8.59
CA ASP A 15 10.23 0.67 -7.42
C ASP A 15 9.70 2.02 -6.90
N GLU A 16 8.58 2.52 -7.44
CA GLU A 16 7.95 3.77 -7.02
C GLU A 16 7.53 3.73 -5.54
N ARG A 17 7.61 4.87 -4.87
CA ARG A 17 7.25 4.98 -3.45
C ARG A 17 5.74 4.96 -3.28
N ILE A 18 5.25 4.05 -2.45
CA ILE A 18 3.84 3.98 -2.08
C ILE A 18 3.67 4.55 -0.66
N THR A 19 2.75 5.50 -0.51
CA THR A 19 2.36 6.12 0.76
C THR A 19 0.94 5.74 1.15
N THR A 20 0.57 6.03 2.39
CA THR A 20 -0.78 5.86 2.96
C THR A 20 -1.90 6.57 2.16
N ALA A 21 -1.55 7.57 1.37
CA ALA A 21 -2.45 8.25 0.43
C ALA A 21 -3.11 7.32 -0.59
N TRP A 22 -2.41 6.23 -0.93
CA TRP A 22 -2.78 5.30 -1.97
C TRP A 22 -3.36 3.99 -1.42
N ILE A 23 -3.75 3.96 -0.14
CA ILE A 23 -4.43 2.80 0.46
C ILE A 23 -5.81 2.66 -0.16
N LEU A 24 -6.09 1.44 -0.61
CA LEU A 24 -7.42 1.04 -1.05
C LEU A 24 -8.20 0.40 0.10
N VAL A 25 -7.56 -0.51 0.84
CA VAL A 25 -8.19 -1.19 1.98
C VAL A 25 -7.15 -1.71 2.98
N GLU A 26 -7.49 -1.61 4.25
CA GLU A 26 -6.80 -2.25 5.37
C GLU A 26 -7.68 -3.41 5.87
N TYR A 27 -7.08 -4.56 6.13
CA TYR A 27 -7.80 -5.77 6.55
C TYR A 27 -7.00 -6.53 7.59
N GLU A 28 -7.72 -7.18 8.51
CA GLU A 28 -7.14 -8.13 9.44
C GLU A 28 -7.12 -9.53 8.79
N ARG A 29 -6.01 -10.24 8.95
CA ARG A 29 -5.82 -11.62 8.51
C ARG A 29 -6.16 -12.58 9.63
N ASP A 30 -6.41 -13.84 9.28
CA ASP A 30 -6.74 -14.89 10.25
C ASP A 30 -5.62 -15.16 11.28
N ASP A 31 -4.37 -14.76 10.99
CA ASP A 31 -3.23 -14.85 11.91
C ASP A 31 -3.12 -13.64 12.86
N GLY A 32 -4.09 -12.72 12.82
CA GLY A 32 -4.12 -11.50 13.62
C GLY A 32 -3.19 -10.39 13.11
N THR A 33 -2.60 -10.54 11.92
CA THR A 33 -1.81 -9.48 11.29
C THR A 33 -2.66 -8.59 10.41
N GLU A 34 -2.28 -7.32 10.30
CA GLU A 34 -2.92 -6.37 9.38
C GLU A 34 -2.25 -6.47 8.00
N GLY A 35 -3.07 -6.59 6.96
CA GLY A 35 -2.67 -6.45 5.58
C GLY A 35 -3.22 -5.15 4.99
N ILE A 36 -2.49 -4.60 4.02
CA ILE A 36 -2.87 -3.34 3.35
C ILE A 36 -2.79 -3.57 1.86
N TRP A 37 -3.86 -3.26 1.13
CA TRP A 37 -3.84 -3.15 -0.33
C TRP A 37 -3.72 -1.68 -0.69
N ALA A 38 -2.79 -1.38 -1.59
CA ALA A 38 -2.56 -0.03 -2.08
C ALA A 38 -2.46 -0.03 -3.61
N GLU A 39 -2.75 1.09 -4.24
CA GLU A 39 -2.52 1.29 -5.67
C GLU A 39 -1.16 1.96 -5.89
N CYS A 40 -0.46 1.58 -6.96
CA CYS A 40 0.72 2.30 -7.38
C CYS A 40 0.33 3.52 -8.25
N PRO A 41 0.72 4.75 -7.89
CA PRO A 41 0.35 5.94 -8.67
C PRO A 41 0.99 6.03 -10.05
N THR A 42 2.01 5.22 -10.32
CA THR A 42 2.71 5.20 -11.62
C THR A 42 2.26 4.04 -12.50
N CYS A 43 2.00 2.87 -11.92
CA CYS A 43 1.51 1.73 -12.68
C CYS A 43 -0.01 1.75 -12.85
N GLU A 44 -0.73 2.49 -12.00
CA GLU A 44 -2.20 2.44 -11.88
C GLU A 44 -2.68 1.00 -11.64
N ASP A 45 -1.83 0.23 -10.95
CA ASP A 45 -2.01 -1.19 -10.66
C ASP A 45 -2.05 -1.41 -9.14
N VAL A 46 -2.85 -2.40 -8.75
CA VAL A 46 -3.00 -2.81 -7.36
C VAL A 46 -1.74 -3.55 -6.90
N VAL A 47 -1.16 -3.08 -5.80
CA VAL A 47 0.00 -3.68 -5.14
C VAL A 47 -0.46 -4.41 -3.89
N ALA A 48 -0.30 -5.73 -3.92
CA ALA A 48 -0.54 -6.60 -2.79
C ALA A 48 0.74 -6.79 -1.94
N PRO A 49 0.60 -6.92 -0.62
CA PRO A 49 1.70 -7.27 0.27
C PRO A 49 2.13 -8.73 0.01
N VAL A 50 3.45 -8.95 -0.11
CA VAL A 50 4.07 -10.28 -0.35
C VAL A 50 4.17 -11.13 0.91
#